data_AF-A0A441YSF5-F1
#
_entry.id   AF-A0A441YSF5-F1
#
_cell.length_a   1.000
_cell.length_b   1.000
_cell.length_c   1.000
_cell.angle_alpha   90.00
_cell.angle_beta   90.00
_cell.angle_gamma   90.00
#
_symmetry.space_group_name_H-M   'P 1'
#
loop_
_entity.id
_entity.type
_entity.pdbx_description
1 polymer ?
#
loop_
_entity_poly.entity_id
_entity_poly.type
_entity_poly.pdbx_seq_one_letter_code
_entity_poly.pdbx_strand_id
1 'polypeptide(L)'
;MEYRTLGRSGLKVSTLTMGTMTFGGAGAFSAVGKTDLDEARRMIDLCIDSGINLIDTANVYSNGLSEEIIGEALGGKRKGDVLIASKARMRIGTGPNDEGLSRYHLIRECEKSLKRLRTDVIDIYFLHEWDGTTPLEETIAALDTLVSQGKVRYVGCSNYSGWQVMKALGISDRQHQPRFVTQQIHYTLEAREAEYELLPISVDQGLGVLVWSPLAGGLLSGKYHRDQATSRQFSGWTEPPIRDEDRLWRIVDVLTYIGKSHGVSAAQVALAWLLGRPAVSSLVIGGRTEAQFKDNIAAASLVLTSDERARLDAVSRPPVLYPYWHQQFTAKDRFGPADLVLDREDI
;
A
#
# COMPACT_ATOMS: atom_id res chain seq x y z
N MET A 1 -6.80 17.68 -3.65
CA MET A 1 -5.88 16.56 -3.38
C MET A 1 -4.54 17.11 -2.92
N GLU A 2 -3.96 16.58 -1.85
CA GLU A 2 -2.57 16.86 -1.44
C GLU A 2 -1.61 15.94 -2.22
N TYR A 3 -0.43 16.43 -2.60
CA TYR A 3 0.60 15.63 -3.27
C TYR A 3 1.89 15.63 -2.46
N ARG A 4 2.45 14.44 -2.23
CA ARG A 4 3.67 14.22 -1.45
C ARG A 4 4.79 13.68 -2.34
N THR A 5 6.01 14.05 -2.01
CA THR A 5 7.19 13.43 -2.62
C THR A 5 7.27 11.97 -2.21
N LEU A 6 7.46 11.07 -3.17
CA LEU A 6 7.58 9.64 -2.91
C LEU A 6 9.01 9.29 -2.48
N GLY A 7 9.23 9.24 -1.17
CA GLY A 7 10.54 8.97 -0.57
C GLY A 7 11.61 9.94 -1.05
N ARG A 8 12.85 9.46 -1.17
CA ARG A 8 14.01 10.21 -1.65
C ARG A 8 14.05 10.23 -3.19
N SER A 9 12.98 10.74 -3.79
CA SER A 9 12.87 10.92 -5.24
C SER A 9 12.32 12.31 -5.58
N GLY A 10 12.19 12.62 -6.88
CA GLY A 10 11.46 13.80 -7.35
C GLY A 10 10.00 13.53 -7.71
N LEU A 11 9.53 12.29 -7.61
CA LEU A 11 8.18 11.90 -8.00
C LEU A 11 7.17 12.39 -6.96
N LYS A 12 6.08 13.02 -7.39
CA LYS A 12 4.96 13.39 -6.52
C LYS A 12 3.76 12.47 -6.75
N VAL A 13 3.22 11.94 -5.66
CA VAL A 13 2.02 11.10 -5.65
C VAL A 13 0.92 11.77 -4.84
N SER A 14 -0.33 11.59 -5.24
CA SER A 14 -1.49 11.98 -4.44
C SER A 14 -1.49 11.20 -3.12
N THR A 15 -2.00 11.81 -2.04
CA THR A 15 -2.11 11.14 -0.73
C THR A 15 -3.03 9.93 -0.73
N LEU A 16 -3.85 9.76 -1.77
CA LEU A 16 -4.64 8.57 -2.01
C LEU A 16 -4.28 7.99 -3.37
N THR A 17 -4.19 6.67 -3.44
CA THR A 17 -3.92 5.87 -4.63
C THR A 17 -5.11 4.97 -4.91
N MET A 18 -5.51 4.85 -6.18
CA MET A 18 -6.57 3.93 -6.56
C MET A 18 -6.04 2.50 -6.65
N GLY A 19 -6.45 1.64 -5.71
CA GLY A 19 -6.19 0.21 -5.75
C GLY A 19 -7.21 -0.54 -6.61
N THR A 20 -6.73 -1.49 -7.42
CA THR A 20 -7.53 -2.15 -8.47
C THR A 20 -7.67 -3.66 -8.28
N MET A 21 -7.45 -4.16 -7.05
CA MET A 21 -7.59 -5.59 -6.74
C MET A 21 -9.03 -6.12 -6.93
N THR A 22 -10.03 -5.24 -6.94
CA THR A 22 -11.45 -5.56 -7.22
C THR A 22 -11.78 -5.61 -8.72
N PHE A 23 -10.83 -5.28 -9.60
CA PHE A 23 -11.05 -5.20 -11.05
C PHE A 23 -10.90 -6.57 -11.70
N GLY A 24 -11.83 -6.88 -12.59
CA GLY A 24 -12.07 -8.25 -13.01
C GLY A 24 -12.64 -9.04 -11.84
N GLY A 25 -12.46 -10.36 -11.87
CA GLY A 25 -12.96 -11.27 -10.83
C GLY A 25 -12.71 -12.72 -11.21
N ALA A 26 -11.46 -13.03 -11.58
CA ALA A 26 -11.08 -14.35 -12.07
C ALA A 26 -10.41 -15.18 -10.98
N GLY A 27 -10.68 -16.48 -10.96
CA GLY A 27 -10.10 -17.42 -9.99
C GLY A 27 -10.38 -17.01 -8.54
N ALA A 28 -9.34 -17.04 -7.71
CA ALA A 28 -9.43 -16.69 -6.28
C ALA A 28 -9.85 -15.22 -6.04
N PHE A 29 -9.64 -14.32 -7.00
CA PHE A 29 -9.99 -12.90 -6.87
C PHE A 29 -11.49 -12.62 -7.06
N SER A 30 -12.28 -13.59 -7.52
CA SER A 30 -13.74 -13.47 -7.65
C SER A 30 -14.44 -13.15 -6.32
N ALA A 31 -13.88 -13.59 -5.19
CA ALA A 31 -14.36 -13.23 -3.85
C ALA A 31 -14.02 -11.79 -3.45
N VAL A 32 -12.99 -11.19 -4.07
CA VAL A 32 -12.51 -9.84 -3.78
C VAL A 32 -13.34 -8.81 -4.53
N GLY A 33 -13.63 -9.04 -5.81
CA GLY A 33 -14.45 -8.16 -6.64
C GLY A 33 -14.77 -8.77 -8.00
N LYS A 34 -15.68 -8.11 -8.72
CA LYS A 34 -16.10 -8.46 -10.09
C LYS A 34 -16.29 -7.22 -10.96
N THR A 35 -15.52 -6.17 -10.69
CA THR A 35 -15.70 -4.85 -11.35
C THR A 35 -15.39 -5.02 -12.83
N ASP A 36 -16.37 -4.74 -13.68
CA ASP A 36 -16.20 -4.83 -15.13
C ASP A 36 -15.53 -3.58 -15.71
N LEU A 37 -15.31 -3.57 -17.02
CA LEU A 37 -14.64 -2.47 -17.71
C LEU A 37 -15.38 -1.14 -17.62
N ASP A 38 -16.71 -1.14 -17.73
CA ASP A 38 -17.48 0.11 -17.73
C ASP A 38 -17.56 0.71 -16.33
N GLU A 39 -17.72 -0.13 -15.30
CA GLU A 39 -17.58 0.27 -13.90
C GLU A 39 -16.17 0.77 -13.60
N ALA A 40 -15.13 0.06 -14.05
CA ALA A 40 -13.74 0.44 -13.87
C ALA A 40 -13.43 1.80 -14.51
N ARG A 41 -13.90 2.06 -15.74
CA ARG A 41 -13.78 3.36 -16.42
C ARG A 41 -14.35 4.49 -15.57
N ARG A 42 -15.60 4.35 -15.10
CA ARG A 42 -16.24 5.37 -14.26
C ARG A 42 -15.49 5.62 -12.95
N MET A 43 -15.00 4.56 -12.30
CA MET A 43 -14.22 4.69 -11.06
C MET A 43 -12.84 5.32 -11.30
N ILE A 44 -12.17 4.98 -12.40
CA ILE A 44 -10.90 5.59 -12.80
C ILE A 44 -11.11 7.08 -13.08
N ASP A 45 -12.12 7.44 -13.89
CA ASP A 45 -12.44 8.82 -14.19
C ASP A 45 -12.74 9.62 -12.92
N LEU A 46 -13.58 9.08 -12.03
CA LEU A 46 -13.87 9.69 -10.73
C LEU A 46 -12.60 9.97 -9.91
N CYS A 47 -11.66 9.01 -9.84
CA CYS A 47 -10.43 9.16 -9.09
C CYS A 47 -9.54 10.25 -9.72
N ILE A 48 -9.33 10.20 -11.04
CA ILE A 48 -8.52 11.18 -11.77
C ILE A 48 -9.12 12.59 -11.65
N ASP A 49 -10.43 12.73 -11.85
CA ASP A 49 -11.14 14.00 -11.77
C ASP A 49 -11.12 14.58 -10.33
N SER A 50 -10.94 13.72 -9.31
CA SER A 50 -10.74 14.11 -7.91
C SER A 50 -9.27 14.43 -7.55
N GLY A 51 -8.36 14.33 -8.53
CA GLY A 51 -6.94 14.62 -8.39
C GLY A 51 -6.06 13.43 -7.97
N ILE A 52 -6.60 12.21 -7.87
CA ILE A 52 -5.75 11.02 -7.68
C ILE A 52 -4.88 10.84 -8.93
N ASN A 53 -3.56 10.80 -8.75
CA ASN A 53 -2.61 10.68 -9.86
C ASN A 53 -1.89 9.33 -9.90
N LEU A 54 -2.24 8.36 -9.04
CA LEU A 54 -1.62 7.04 -9.00
C LEU A 54 -2.67 5.94 -8.97
N ILE A 55 -2.53 4.99 -9.89
CA ILE A 55 -3.29 3.73 -9.96
C ILE A 55 -2.35 2.59 -9.62
N ASP A 56 -2.76 1.73 -8.69
CA ASP A 56 -2.01 0.56 -8.25
C ASP A 56 -2.72 -0.73 -8.69
N THR A 57 -1.98 -1.60 -9.39
CA THR A 57 -2.41 -2.93 -9.84
C THR A 57 -1.29 -3.95 -9.64
N ALA A 58 -1.46 -5.19 -10.09
CA ALA A 58 -0.42 -6.21 -10.11
C ALA A 58 -0.71 -7.25 -11.19
N ASN A 59 0.33 -7.91 -11.70
CA ASN A 59 0.16 -8.97 -12.70
C ASN A 59 -0.75 -10.10 -12.21
N VAL A 60 -0.70 -10.44 -10.92
CA VAL A 60 -1.49 -11.53 -10.34
C VAL A 60 -2.97 -11.17 -10.12
N TYR A 61 -3.34 -9.88 -10.09
CA TYR A 61 -4.72 -9.47 -9.81
C TYR A 61 -5.65 -9.93 -10.93
N SER A 62 -6.56 -10.83 -10.57
CA SER A 62 -7.43 -11.55 -11.53
C SER A 62 -6.63 -12.18 -12.67
N ASN A 63 -5.43 -12.71 -12.37
CA ASN A 63 -4.51 -13.33 -13.34
C ASN A 63 -4.18 -12.45 -14.57
N GLY A 64 -4.00 -11.15 -14.34
CA GLY A 64 -3.64 -10.16 -15.36
C GLY A 64 -4.83 -9.34 -15.87
N LEU A 65 -6.06 -9.79 -15.63
CA LEU A 65 -7.26 -9.11 -16.12
C LEU A 65 -7.42 -7.69 -15.57
N SER A 66 -6.97 -7.42 -14.34
CA SER A 66 -6.97 -6.06 -13.77
C SER A 66 -6.14 -5.09 -14.62
N GLU A 67 -4.95 -5.52 -15.07
CA GLU A 67 -4.08 -4.71 -15.96
C GLU A 67 -4.71 -4.50 -17.34
N GLU A 68 -5.38 -5.51 -17.90
CA GLU A 68 -6.08 -5.41 -19.19
C GLU A 68 -7.22 -4.39 -19.12
N ILE A 69 -8.01 -4.44 -18.05
CA ILE A 69 -9.11 -3.49 -17.80
C ILE A 69 -8.56 -2.07 -17.68
N ILE A 70 -7.47 -1.85 -16.93
CA ILE A 70 -6.85 -0.53 -16.79
C ILE A 70 -6.32 -0.03 -18.14
N GLY A 71 -5.60 -0.88 -18.88
CA GLY A 71 -5.06 -0.51 -20.19
C GLY A 71 -6.15 -0.14 -21.20
N GLU A 72 -7.28 -0.85 -21.16
CA GLU A 72 -8.44 -0.52 -21.99
C GLU A 72 -9.21 0.71 -21.51
N ALA A 73 -9.37 0.89 -20.20
CA ALA A 73 -10.04 2.05 -19.62
C ALA A 73 -9.29 3.36 -19.89
N LEU A 74 -7.95 3.34 -19.86
CA LEU A 74 -7.10 4.50 -20.14
C LEU A 74 -6.87 4.74 -21.65
N GLY A 75 -7.26 3.78 -22.50
CA GLY A 75 -7.12 3.90 -23.96
C GLY A 75 -5.68 4.13 -24.45
N GLY A 76 -4.68 3.70 -23.67
CA GLY A 76 -3.24 3.88 -23.97
C GLY A 76 -2.71 5.32 -23.85
N LYS A 77 -3.57 6.34 -23.79
CA LYS A 77 -3.21 7.75 -23.60
C LYS A 77 -3.66 8.18 -22.21
N ARG A 78 -2.88 7.76 -21.20
CA ARG A 78 -3.09 8.05 -19.77
C ARG A 78 -3.67 9.44 -19.55
N LYS A 79 -4.97 9.52 -19.27
CA LYS A 79 -5.67 10.78 -19.01
C LYS A 79 -4.95 11.50 -17.86
N GLY A 80 -4.61 12.78 -18.07
CA GLY A 80 -3.97 13.61 -17.05
C GLY A 80 -2.59 13.13 -16.58
N ASP A 81 -1.87 12.35 -17.40
CA ASP A 81 -0.57 11.76 -17.05
C ASP A 81 -0.60 10.93 -15.77
N VAL A 82 -1.70 10.20 -15.54
CA VAL A 82 -1.84 9.32 -14.38
C VAL A 82 -0.69 8.31 -14.32
N LEU A 83 -0.10 8.17 -13.13
CA LEU A 83 0.96 7.24 -12.83
C LEU A 83 0.37 5.83 -12.64
N ILE A 84 1.09 4.83 -13.11
CA ILE A 84 0.72 3.42 -12.95
C ILE A 84 1.81 2.70 -12.16
N ALA A 85 1.38 2.09 -11.06
CA ALA A 85 2.16 1.10 -10.33
C ALA A 85 1.68 -0.32 -10.66
N SER A 86 2.63 -1.21 -10.94
CA SER A 86 2.35 -2.66 -11.03
C SER A 86 3.41 -3.47 -10.29
N LYS A 87 3.19 -4.77 -10.16
CA LYS A 87 3.99 -5.67 -9.31
C LYS A 87 4.18 -7.02 -9.97
N ALA A 88 5.30 -7.66 -9.69
CA ALA A 88 5.58 -9.06 -10.00
C ALA A 88 6.26 -9.75 -8.82
N ARG A 89 6.03 -11.07 -8.71
CA ARG A 89 6.70 -12.08 -7.87
C ARG A 89 5.81 -13.30 -7.75
N MET A 90 4.51 -13.07 -7.50
CA MET A 90 3.55 -14.13 -7.24
C MET A 90 3.42 -15.07 -8.43
N ARG A 91 3.06 -16.33 -8.15
CA ARG A 91 2.84 -17.33 -9.18
C ARG A 91 1.69 -16.93 -10.10
N ILE A 92 1.96 -16.89 -11.40
CA ILE A 92 1.00 -16.51 -12.46
C ILE A 92 0.85 -17.60 -13.54
N GLY A 93 1.46 -18.76 -13.31
CA GLY A 93 1.43 -19.89 -14.24
C GLY A 93 1.85 -21.20 -13.57
N THR A 94 1.83 -22.27 -14.37
CA THR A 94 2.11 -23.64 -13.89
C THR A 94 3.58 -24.04 -14.06
N GLY A 95 4.35 -23.30 -14.84
CA GLY A 95 5.76 -23.57 -15.07
C GLY A 95 6.64 -23.32 -13.85
N PRO A 96 7.88 -23.86 -13.85
CA PRO A 96 8.81 -23.69 -12.73
C PRO A 96 9.31 -22.24 -12.58
N ASN A 97 9.30 -21.46 -13.67
CA ASN A 97 9.77 -20.06 -13.70
C ASN A 97 8.59 -19.07 -13.81
N ASP A 98 7.39 -19.49 -13.44
CA ASP A 98 6.19 -18.64 -13.44
C ASP A 98 5.91 -17.98 -12.07
N GLU A 99 6.93 -17.91 -11.22
CA GLU A 99 6.97 -17.18 -9.95
C GLU A 99 8.40 -16.70 -9.62
N GLY A 100 8.53 -15.94 -8.53
CA GLY A 100 9.80 -15.51 -7.96
C GLY A 100 10.33 -14.21 -8.56
N LEU A 101 11.58 -13.86 -8.23
CA LEU A 101 12.22 -12.60 -8.61
C LEU A 101 13.48 -12.79 -9.45
N SER A 102 13.67 -13.98 -10.03
CA SER A 102 14.75 -14.22 -11.00
C SER A 102 14.69 -13.21 -12.15
N ARG A 103 15.85 -12.91 -12.73
CA ARG A 103 15.96 -12.02 -13.90
C ARG A 103 15.02 -12.45 -15.02
N TYR A 104 14.93 -13.77 -15.25
CA TYR A 104 14.05 -14.35 -16.27
C TYR A 104 12.58 -14.01 -16.01
N HIS A 105 12.08 -14.27 -14.80
CA HIS A 105 10.67 -14.03 -14.48
C HIS A 105 10.36 -12.53 -14.47
N LEU A 106 11.19 -11.72 -13.80
CA LEU A 106 10.91 -10.32 -13.54
C LEU A 106 10.84 -9.48 -14.82
N ILE A 107 11.78 -9.68 -15.76
CA ILE A 107 11.79 -8.97 -17.05
C ILE A 107 10.60 -9.42 -17.91
N ARG A 108 10.37 -10.74 -18.00
CA ARG A 108 9.28 -11.31 -18.79
C ARG A 108 7.91 -10.83 -18.32
N GLU A 109 7.67 -10.78 -17.01
CA GLU A 109 6.40 -10.31 -16.48
C GLU A 109 6.22 -8.79 -16.61
N CYS A 110 7.29 -8.00 -16.51
CA CYS A 110 7.22 -6.56 -16.81
C CYS A 110 6.75 -6.33 -18.26
N GLU A 111 7.33 -7.03 -19.23
CA GLU A 111 6.92 -6.92 -20.63
C GLU A 111 5.47 -7.35 -20.89
N LYS A 112 4.99 -8.37 -20.20
CA LYS A 112 3.59 -8.78 -20.28
C LYS A 112 2.66 -7.73 -19.66
N SER A 113 3.03 -7.16 -18.51
CA SER A 113 2.28 -6.09 -17.86
C SER A 113 2.17 -4.86 -18.75
N LEU A 114 3.27 -4.42 -19.38
CA LEU A 114 3.27 -3.31 -20.36
C LEU A 114 2.27 -3.53 -21.50
N LYS A 115 2.22 -4.76 -22.05
CA LYS A 115 1.25 -5.12 -23.10
C LYS A 115 -0.19 -5.05 -22.61
N ARG A 116 -0.50 -5.61 -21.43
CA ARG A 116 -1.85 -5.58 -20.84
C ARG A 116 -2.30 -4.15 -20.53
N LEU A 117 -1.40 -3.35 -19.96
CA LEU A 117 -1.61 -1.94 -19.64
C LEU A 117 -1.63 -1.02 -20.86
N ARG A 118 -1.32 -1.53 -22.06
CA ARG A 118 -1.26 -0.78 -23.33
C ARG A 118 -0.37 0.47 -23.23
N THR A 119 0.81 0.33 -22.64
CA THR A 119 1.76 1.42 -22.39
C THR A 119 3.20 0.94 -22.48
N ASP A 120 4.14 1.84 -22.81
CA ASP A 120 5.57 1.50 -22.93
C ASP A 120 6.37 1.65 -21.63
N VAL A 121 5.75 2.13 -20.56
CA VAL A 121 6.43 2.40 -19.28
C VAL A 121 5.56 2.02 -18.09
N ILE A 122 6.14 1.58 -16.97
CA ILE A 122 5.49 1.51 -15.65
C ILE A 122 6.16 2.56 -14.76
N ASP A 123 5.39 3.41 -14.07
CA ASP A 123 5.99 4.48 -13.27
C ASP A 123 6.65 3.93 -12.02
N ILE A 124 5.99 2.98 -11.34
CA ILE A 124 6.52 2.34 -10.15
C ILE A 124 6.37 0.82 -10.30
N TYR A 125 7.48 0.10 -10.38
CA TYR A 125 7.46 -1.36 -10.43
C TYR A 125 7.86 -1.95 -9.08
N PHE A 126 6.94 -2.68 -8.47
CA PHE A 126 7.14 -3.30 -7.17
C PHE A 126 7.58 -4.76 -7.29
N LEU A 127 8.57 -5.13 -6.47
CA LEU A 127 8.75 -6.52 -6.06
C LEU A 127 7.62 -6.86 -5.08
N HIS A 128 6.66 -7.68 -5.48
CA HIS A 128 5.37 -7.84 -4.78
C HIS A 128 5.51 -8.51 -3.39
N GLU A 129 6.56 -9.32 -3.20
CA GLU A 129 6.82 -10.08 -1.97
C GLU A 129 8.28 -10.51 -1.93
N TRP A 130 8.80 -10.87 -0.75
CA TRP A 130 10.16 -11.40 -0.63
C TRP A 130 10.36 -12.69 -1.44
N ASP A 131 11.53 -12.81 -2.08
CA ASP A 131 12.04 -14.06 -2.66
C ASP A 131 13.37 -14.41 -2.00
N GLY A 132 13.35 -15.46 -1.16
CA GLY A 132 14.53 -15.92 -0.44
C GLY A 132 15.46 -16.83 -1.26
N THR A 133 15.10 -17.14 -2.51
CA THR A 133 15.86 -18.06 -3.37
C THR A 133 16.71 -17.34 -4.39
N THR A 134 16.18 -16.28 -5.01
CA THR A 134 16.93 -15.47 -5.98
C THR A 134 17.96 -14.58 -5.26
N PRO A 135 19.25 -14.61 -5.65
CA PRO A 135 20.22 -13.63 -5.16
C PRO A 135 19.75 -12.20 -5.42
N LEU A 136 19.81 -11.34 -4.40
CA LEU A 136 19.33 -9.96 -4.55
C LEU A 136 20.12 -9.17 -5.60
N GLU A 137 21.42 -9.43 -5.76
CA GLU A 137 22.23 -8.85 -6.83
C GLU A 137 21.64 -9.13 -8.23
N GLU A 138 21.12 -10.34 -8.46
CA GLU A 138 20.46 -10.69 -9.71
C GLU A 138 19.15 -9.89 -9.89
N THR A 139 18.34 -9.83 -8.82
CA THR A 139 17.05 -9.13 -8.81
C THR A 139 17.22 -7.63 -9.07
N ILE A 140 18.13 -6.96 -8.35
CA ILE A 140 18.41 -5.54 -8.52
C ILE A 140 19.02 -5.26 -9.90
N ALA A 141 19.91 -6.11 -10.40
CA ALA A 141 20.44 -5.97 -11.75
C ALA A 141 19.35 -6.14 -12.84
N ALA A 142 18.31 -6.94 -12.59
CA ALA A 142 17.18 -7.07 -13.51
C ALA A 142 16.30 -5.81 -13.49
N LEU A 143 16.04 -5.25 -12.32
CA LEU A 143 15.36 -3.94 -12.17
C LEU A 143 16.14 -2.82 -12.87
N ASP A 144 17.46 -2.76 -12.67
CA ASP A 144 18.36 -1.81 -13.34
C ASP A 144 18.27 -1.90 -14.86
N THR A 145 18.20 -3.12 -15.41
CA THR A 145 17.98 -3.34 -16.85
C THR A 145 16.64 -2.75 -17.30
N LEU A 146 15.55 -2.96 -16.55
CA LEU A 146 14.23 -2.44 -16.89
C LEU A 146 14.19 -0.90 -16.82
N VAL A 147 14.85 -0.31 -15.84
CA VAL A 147 14.99 1.16 -15.72
C VAL A 147 15.81 1.73 -16.87
N SER A 148 16.97 1.13 -17.17
CA SER A 148 17.85 1.56 -18.26
C SER A 148 17.17 1.45 -19.64
N GLN A 149 16.27 0.48 -19.81
CA GLN A 149 15.46 0.33 -21.02
C GLN A 149 14.29 1.33 -21.11
N GLY A 150 14.06 2.16 -20.08
CA GLY A 150 12.94 3.09 -20.02
C GLY A 150 11.57 2.43 -19.78
N LYS A 151 11.55 1.11 -19.51
CA LYS A 151 10.32 0.35 -19.25
C LYS A 151 9.77 0.59 -17.85
N VAL A 152 10.62 0.99 -16.91
CA VAL A 152 10.26 1.33 -15.53
C VAL A 152 10.91 2.66 -15.14
N ARG A 153 10.19 3.55 -14.46
CA ARG A 153 10.77 4.83 -13.96
C ARG A 153 11.35 4.70 -12.56
N TYR A 154 10.58 4.13 -11.64
CA TYR A 154 10.94 3.95 -10.25
C TYR A 154 10.68 2.52 -9.79
N VAL A 155 11.43 2.08 -8.79
CA VAL A 155 11.31 0.74 -8.23
C VAL A 155 10.95 0.81 -6.75
N GLY A 156 10.22 -0.20 -6.29
CA GLY A 156 9.83 -0.35 -4.89
C GLY A 156 9.73 -1.82 -4.49
N CYS A 157 9.46 -2.06 -3.21
CA CYS A 157 9.21 -3.39 -2.68
C CYS A 157 7.89 -3.44 -1.92
N SER A 158 7.34 -4.64 -1.74
CA SER A 158 6.14 -4.88 -0.94
C SER A 158 6.37 -6.10 -0.06
N ASN A 159 5.87 -6.04 1.18
CA ASN A 159 5.93 -7.14 2.15
C ASN A 159 7.36 -7.61 2.53
N TYR A 160 8.35 -6.73 2.46
CA TYR A 160 9.71 -7.03 2.95
C TYR A 160 9.83 -6.75 4.45
N SER A 161 10.73 -7.46 5.13
CA SER A 161 11.19 -7.11 6.48
C SER A 161 12.25 -5.99 6.45
N GLY A 162 12.45 -5.29 7.57
CA GLY A 162 13.45 -4.21 7.68
C GLY A 162 14.85 -4.60 7.18
N TRP A 163 15.38 -5.74 7.64
CA TRP A 163 16.70 -6.22 7.21
C TRP A 163 16.78 -6.54 5.70
N GLN A 164 15.68 -6.98 5.08
CA GLN A 164 15.63 -7.30 3.65
C GLN A 164 15.66 -6.02 2.81
N VAL A 165 14.88 -5.02 3.23
CA VAL A 165 14.91 -3.68 2.63
C VAL A 165 16.32 -3.10 2.73
N MET A 166 16.92 -3.11 3.93
CA MET A 166 18.27 -2.59 4.12
C MET A 166 19.32 -3.32 3.28
N LYS A 167 19.22 -4.66 3.18
CA LYS A 167 20.10 -5.47 2.34
C LYS A 167 20.00 -5.08 0.86
N ALA A 168 18.78 -4.91 0.35
CA ALA A 168 18.57 -4.51 -1.04
C ALA A 168 19.10 -3.10 -1.33
N LEU A 169 18.89 -2.16 -0.42
CA LEU A 169 19.42 -0.79 -0.52
C LEU A 169 20.95 -0.78 -0.49
N GLY A 170 21.57 -1.55 0.40
CA GLY A 170 23.03 -1.68 0.46
C GLY A 170 23.65 -2.29 -0.79
N ILE A 171 22.98 -3.27 -1.42
CA ILE A 171 23.39 -3.81 -2.73
C ILE A 171 23.30 -2.73 -3.80
N SER A 172 22.19 -1.99 -3.84
CA SER A 172 21.96 -0.92 -4.82
C SER A 172 23.05 0.15 -4.73
N ASP A 173 23.39 0.59 -3.52
CA ASP A 173 24.45 1.58 -3.29
C ASP A 173 25.81 1.08 -3.74
N ARG A 174 26.17 -0.15 -3.36
CA ARG A 174 27.47 -0.76 -3.69
C ARG A 174 27.65 -0.95 -5.19
N GLN A 175 26.57 -1.24 -5.92
CA GLN A 175 26.60 -1.53 -7.36
C GLN A 175 26.21 -0.31 -8.22
N HIS A 176 25.91 0.85 -7.61
CA HIS A 176 25.39 2.03 -8.28
C HIS A 176 24.12 1.76 -9.12
N GLN A 177 23.24 0.91 -8.59
CA GLN A 177 21.98 0.52 -9.21
C GLN A 177 20.79 1.28 -8.58
N PRO A 178 19.60 1.25 -9.21
CA PRO A 178 18.42 1.90 -8.67
C PRO A 178 18.08 1.43 -7.25
N ARG A 179 17.94 2.40 -6.34
CA ARG A 179 17.41 2.16 -4.99
C ARG A 179 15.88 2.10 -5.04
N PHE A 180 15.28 1.38 -4.09
CA PHE A 180 13.85 1.53 -3.84
C PHE A 180 13.55 2.96 -3.38
N VAL A 181 12.53 3.58 -3.98
CA VAL A 181 12.02 4.89 -3.53
C VAL A 181 10.82 4.75 -2.61
N THR A 182 10.20 3.56 -2.58
CA THR A 182 9.00 3.30 -1.82
C THR A 182 8.90 1.84 -1.39
N GLN A 183 8.18 1.62 -0.29
CA GLN A 183 7.66 0.32 0.08
C GLN A 183 6.13 0.34 0.21
N GLN A 184 5.48 -0.74 -0.22
CA GLN A 184 4.06 -0.96 -0.02
C GLN A 184 3.83 -1.93 1.15
N ILE A 185 3.09 -1.51 2.17
CA ILE A 185 2.98 -2.26 3.44
C ILE A 185 1.53 -2.32 3.94
N HIS A 186 1.21 -3.35 4.73
CA HIS A 186 -0.03 -3.39 5.48
C HIS A 186 0.11 -2.52 6.72
N TYR A 187 -0.81 -1.58 6.90
CA TYR A 187 -0.84 -0.73 8.09
C TYR A 187 -2.24 -0.19 8.33
N THR A 188 -2.78 -0.45 9.51
CA THR A 188 -4.11 0.03 9.91
C THR A 188 -4.11 0.36 11.40
N LEU A 189 -5.23 0.88 11.91
CA LEU A 189 -5.41 0.98 13.36
C LEU A 189 -5.46 -0.42 14.02
N GLU A 190 -5.90 -1.47 13.35
CA GLU A 190 -5.95 -2.80 13.95
C GLU A 190 -4.58 -3.53 13.86
N ALA A 191 -3.81 -3.25 12.81
CA ALA A 191 -2.53 -3.89 12.51
C ALA A 191 -1.43 -2.83 12.38
N ARG A 192 -0.69 -2.60 13.47
CA ARG A 192 0.36 -1.57 13.61
C ARG A 192 1.78 -2.16 13.64
N GLU A 193 1.98 -3.40 13.19
CA GLU A 193 3.29 -4.08 13.24
C GLU A 193 4.33 -3.43 12.33
N ALA A 194 3.89 -2.73 11.28
CA ALA A 194 4.75 -1.92 10.42
C ALA A 194 5.56 -0.87 11.20
N GLU A 195 5.04 -0.42 12.34
CA GLU A 195 5.75 0.56 13.18
C GLU A 195 7.08 0.02 13.70
N TYR A 196 7.23 -1.30 13.90
CA TYR A 196 8.45 -1.84 14.51
C TYR A 196 9.69 -1.70 13.64
N GLU A 197 9.57 -1.83 12.32
CA GLU A 197 10.74 -1.90 11.43
C GLU A 197 10.52 -1.15 10.11
N LEU A 198 9.30 -1.21 9.56
CA LEU A 198 9.02 -0.73 8.21
C LEU A 198 8.86 0.79 8.15
N LEU A 199 8.26 1.41 9.17
CA LEU A 199 8.21 2.88 9.26
C LEU A 199 9.57 3.47 9.66
N PRO A 200 10.29 2.97 10.69
CA PRO A 200 11.63 3.46 11.04
C PRO A 200 12.61 3.41 9.87
N ILE A 201 12.72 2.26 9.17
CA ILE A 201 13.61 2.17 8.01
C ILE A 201 13.17 3.09 6.87
N SER A 202 11.87 3.36 6.73
CA SER A 202 11.39 4.32 5.73
C SER A 202 11.85 5.74 6.03
N VAL A 203 11.81 6.15 7.31
CA VAL A 203 12.30 7.46 7.74
C VAL A 203 13.82 7.54 7.57
N ASP A 204 14.56 6.52 8.02
CA ASP A 204 16.01 6.48 7.97
C ASP A 204 16.56 6.48 6.53
N GLN A 205 16.03 5.59 5.68
CA GLN A 205 16.53 5.37 4.32
C GLN A 205 15.83 6.24 3.26
N GLY A 206 14.86 7.05 3.66
CA GLY A 206 14.09 7.93 2.79
C GLY A 206 13.18 7.17 1.82
N LEU A 207 12.42 6.18 2.30
CA LEU A 207 11.41 5.47 1.51
C LEU A 207 10.04 6.13 1.72
N GLY A 208 9.29 6.33 0.65
CA GLY A 208 7.88 6.66 0.75
C GLY A 208 7.07 5.40 1.09
N VAL A 209 6.07 5.52 1.95
CA VAL A 209 5.20 4.39 2.31
C VAL A 209 3.87 4.48 1.58
N LEU A 210 3.53 3.41 0.86
CA LEU A 210 2.18 3.17 0.35
C LEU A 210 1.48 2.14 1.25
N VAL A 211 0.35 2.51 1.83
CA VAL A 211 -0.39 1.60 2.71
C VAL A 211 -1.42 0.82 1.91
N TRP A 212 -1.34 -0.50 1.91
CA TRP A 212 -2.37 -1.37 1.33
C TRP A 212 -3.39 -1.84 2.39
N SER A 213 -4.62 -2.09 1.95
CA SER A 213 -5.78 -2.40 2.81
C SER A 213 -5.95 -1.49 4.03
N PRO A 214 -5.91 -0.15 3.88
CA PRO A 214 -5.95 0.80 5.01
C PRO A 214 -7.21 0.71 5.88
N LEU A 215 -8.28 0.05 5.38
CA LEU A 215 -9.54 -0.18 6.08
C LEU A 215 -9.74 -1.65 6.54
N ALA A 216 -8.69 -2.49 6.53
CA ALA A 216 -8.73 -3.91 6.91
C ALA A 216 -9.88 -4.67 6.21
N GLY A 217 -9.89 -4.68 4.87
CA GLY A 217 -10.96 -5.33 4.09
C GLY A 217 -12.35 -4.68 4.23
N GLY A 218 -12.43 -3.49 4.83
CA GLY A 218 -13.66 -2.73 5.08
C GLY A 218 -14.14 -2.79 6.53
N LEU A 219 -13.47 -3.51 7.42
CA LEU A 219 -13.84 -3.63 8.84
C LEU A 219 -13.77 -2.30 9.58
N LEU A 220 -12.83 -1.42 9.23
CA LEU A 220 -12.66 -0.11 9.84
C LEU A 220 -13.57 0.97 9.23
N SER A 221 -14.52 0.59 8.37
CA SER A 221 -15.43 1.56 7.72
C SER A 221 -16.58 2.04 8.62
N GLY A 222 -16.80 1.39 9.76
CA GLY A 222 -17.97 1.63 10.63
C GLY A 222 -19.26 0.98 10.14
N LYS A 223 -19.24 0.24 9.02
CA LYS A 223 -20.39 -0.54 8.54
C LYS A 223 -20.68 -1.78 9.41
N TYR A 224 -19.66 -2.29 10.08
CA TYR A 224 -19.72 -3.52 10.87
C TYR A 224 -19.60 -3.20 12.35
N HIS A 225 -20.34 -3.93 13.17
CA HIS A 225 -20.36 -3.79 14.62
C HIS A 225 -20.29 -5.17 15.29
N ARG A 226 -19.97 -5.19 16.58
CA ARG A 226 -19.81 -6.41 17.39
C ARG A 226 -20.97 -7.40 17.23
N ASP A 227 -22.20 -6.89 17.16
CA ASP A 227 -23.42 -7.71 17.08
C ASP A 227 -23.85 -8.05 15.64
N GLN A 228 -23.17 -7.51 14.61
CA GLN A 228 -23.51 -7.67 13.19
C GLN A 228 -22.26 -7.70 12.28
N ALA A 229 -21.37 -8.66 12.51
CA ALA A 229 -20.16 -8.82 11.70
C ALA A 229 -20.45 -9.58 10.39
N THR A 230 -20.71 -8.86 9.28
CA THR A 230 -20.92 -9.46 7.94
C THR A 230 -19.92 -8.92 6.91
N SER A 231 -18.62 -9.13 7.15
CA SER A 231 -17.54 -8.67 6.26
C SER A 231 -17.06 -9.73 5.25
N ARG A 232 -16.16 -9.35 4.32
CA ARG A 232 -15.51 -10.28 3.37
C ARG A 232 -14.76 -11.42 4.07
N GLN A 233 -14.28 -11.19 5.30
CA GLN A 233 -13.65 -12.24 6.11
C GLN A 233 -14.61 -13.36 6.45
N PHE A 234 -15.89 -13.03 6.63
CA PHE A 234 -16.95 -14.02 6.85
C PHE A 234 -17.42 -14.71 5.56
N SER A 235 -16.89 -14.30 4.40
CA SER A 235 -17.14 -14.93 3.08
C SER A 235 -15.93 -15.74 2.58
N GLY A 236 -14.95 -16.02 3.44
CA GLY A 236 -13.81 -16.90 3.14
C GLY A 236 -12.50 -16.20 2.77
N TRP A 237 -12.46 -14.87 2.69
CA TRP A 237 -11.21 -14.12 2.43
C TRP A 237 -10.62 -13.55 3.73
N THR A 238 -9.65 -14.24 4.31
CA THR A 238 -9.11 -13.94 5.66
C THR A 238 -7.94 -12.94 5.67
N GLU A 239 -7.56 -12.38 4.52
CA GLU A 239 -6.48 -11.39 4.41
C GLU A 239 -7.03 -9.95 4.36
N PRO A 240 -6.54 -9.02 5.21
CA PRO A 240 -5.55 -9.21 6.27
C PRO A 240 -6.14 -9.92 7.51
N PRO A 241 -5.33 -10.64 8.31
CA PRO A 241 -5.79 -11.31 9.51
C PRO A 241 -6.17 -10.32 10.61
N ILE A 242 -7.23 -10.62 11.37
CA ILE A 242 -7.59 -9.92 12.61
C ILE A 242 -7.09 -10.74 13.79
N ARG A 243 -6.20 -10.17 14.60
CA ARG A 243 -5.56 -10.88 15.71
C ARG A 243 -6.34 -10.75 17.01
N ASP A 244 -7.04 -9.63 17.18
CA ASP A 244 -7.81 -9.29 18.38
C ASP A 244 -9.13 -8.62 17.94
N GLU A 245 -10.20 -9.41 17.89
CA GLU A 245 -11.53 -8.93 17.51
C GLU A 245 -12.08 -7.90 18.51
N ASP A 246 -11.82 -8.09 19.80
CA ASP A 246 -12.30 -7.15 20.82
C ASP A 246 -11.65 -5.78 20.65
N ARG A 247 -10.34 -5.74 20.35
CA ARG A 247 -9.62 -4.51 20.00
C ARG A 247 -10.16 -3.90 18.72
N LEU A 248 -10.42 -4.69 17.68
CA LEU A 248 -11.05 -4.20 16.44
C LEU A 248 -12.35 -3.45 16.75
N TRP A 249 -13.24 -4.01 17.56
CA TRP A 249 -14.51 -3.35 17.87
C TRP A 249 -14.33 -2.09 18.71
N ARG A 250 -13.42 -2.08 19.68
CA ARG A 250 -13.09 -0.83 20.42
C ARG A 250 -12.55 0.26 19.49
N ILE A 251 -11.73 -0.10 18.50
CA ILE A 251 -11.25 0.83 17.48
C ILE A 251 -12.44 1.39 16.66
N VAL A 252 -13.34 0.52 16.20
CA VAL A 252 -14.53 0.92 15.43
C VAL A 252 -15.43 1.87 16.22
N ASP A 253 -15.60 1.65 17.53
CA ASP A 253 -16.39 2.53 18.41
C ASP A 253 -15.78 3.94 18.46
N VAL A 254 -14.46 4.04 18.66
CA VAL A 254 -13.74 5.33 18.69
C VAL A 254 -13.80 6.03 17.33
N LEU A 255 -13.59 5.30 16.23
CA LEU A 255 -13.72 5.83 14.87
C LEU A 255 -15.12 6.40 14.61
N THR A 256 -16.16 5.67 15.02
CA THR A 256 -17.55 6.08 14.84
C THR A 256 -17.88 7.31 15.69
N TYR A 257 -17.39 7.38 16.92
CA TYR A 257 -17.57 8.53 17.79
C TYR A 257 -16.94 9.80 17.20
N ILE A 258 -15.70 9.71 16.73
CA ILE A 258 -14.99 10.83 16.09
C ILE A 258 -15.71 11.21 14.78
N GLY A 259 -16.06 10.22 13.96
CA GLY A 259 -16.76 10.45 12.69
C GLY A 259 -18.07 11.22 12.88
N LYS A 260 -18.88 10.84 13.88
CA LYS A 260 -20.11 11.57 14.25
C LYS A 260 -19.85 13.03 14.61
N SER A 261 -18.76 13.31 15.32
CA SER A 261 -18.40 14.68 15.75
C SER A 261 -18.02 15.58 14.58
N HIS A 262 -17.44 15.01 13.52
CA HIS A 262 -17.10 15.71 12.27
C HIS A 262 -18.18 15.63 11.18
N GLY A 263 -19.24 14.83 11.37
CA GLY A 263 -20.24 14.57 10.34
C GLY A 263 -19.73 13.72 9.17
N VAL A 264 -18.74 12.87 9.41
CA VAL A 264 -18.05 12.03 8.40
C VAL A 264 -18.09 10.54 8.76
N SER A 265 -17.73 9.68 7.80
CA SER A 265 -17.68 8.24 8.03
C SER A 265 -16.49 7.83 8.91
N ALA A 266 -16.60 6.68 9.59
CA ALA A 266 -15.47 6.07 10.30
C ALA A 266 -14.30 5.72 9.35
N ALA A 267 -14.61 5.40 8.08
CA ALA A 267 -13.59 5.18 7.06
C ALA A 267 -12.73 6.43 6.85
N GLN A 268 -13.35 7.61 6.75
CA GLN A 268 -12.62 8.88 6.60
C GLN A 268 -11.71 9.16 7.80
N VAL A 269 -12.17 8.90 9.03
CA VAL A 269 -11.35 9.05 10.25
C VAL A 269 -10.15 8.11 10.22
N ALA A 270 -10.34 6.83 9.87
CA ALA A 270 -9.25 5.85 9.82
C ALA A 270 -8.19 6.22 8.78
N LEU A 271 -8.62 6.66 7.59
CA LEU A 271 -7.73 7.12 6.52
C LEU A 271 -6.98 8.40 6.92
N ALA A 272 -7.65 9.38 7.53
CA ALA A 272 -7.03 10.62 8.00
C ALA A 272 -6.00 10.39 9.13
N TRP A 273 -6.23 9.38 9.98
CA TRP A 273 -5.24 8.94 10.96
C TRP A 273 -3.98 8.41 10.27
N LEU A 274 -4.13 7.48 9.31
CA LEU A 274 -3.03 6.89 8.53
C LEU A 274 -2.25 7.94 7.74
N LEU A 275 -2.91 8.92 7.14
CA LEU A 275 -2.27 10.01 6.41
C LEU A 275 -1.35 10.89 7.27
N GLY A 276 -1.53 10.88 8.59
CA GLY A 276 -0.68 11.62 9.52
C GLY A 276 0.51 10.82 10.06
N ARG A 277 0.72 9.57 9.63
CA ARG A 277 1.80 8.72 10.15
C ARG A 277 3.13 8.99 9.42
N PRO A 278 4.28 8.83 10.10
CA PRO A 278 5.59 9.06 9.50
C PRO A 278 5.81 8.25 8.21
N ALA A 279 6.52 8.85 7.24
CA ALA A 279 6.84 8.30 5.93
C ALA A 279 5.65 7.93 5.00
N VAL A 280 4.40 7.96 5.48
CA VAL A 280 3.21 7.67 4.66
C VAL A 280 3.06 8.71 3.56
N SER A 281 3.27 8.26 2.32
CA SER A 281 3.14 9.07 1.11
C SER A 281 1.75 8.95 0.50
N SER A 282 1.16 7.74 0.52
CA SER A 282 -0.17 7.50 -0.02
C SER A 282 -0.88 6.29 0.62
N LEU A 283 -2.21 6.28 0.59
CA LEU A 283 -3.05 5.14 0.96
C LEU A 283 -3.68 4.53 -0.28
N VAL A 284 -3.46 3.23 -0.50
CA VAL A 284 -4.09 2.47 -1.59
C VAL A 284 -5.52 2.14 -1.19
N ILE A 285 -6.46 2.99 -1.61
CA ILE A 285 -7.88 2.82 -1.35
C ILE A 285 -8.50 1.90 -2.40
N GLY A 286 -9.36 0.98 -1.94
CA GLY A 286 -10.16 0.12 -2.82
C GLY A 286 -11.65 0.32 -2.56
N GLY A 287 -12.45 0.07 -3.58
CA GLY A 287 -13.91 0.18 -3.52
C GLY A 287 -14.57 -0.77 -4.51
N ARG A 288 -15.86 -1.03 -4.30
CA ARG A 288 -16.73 -1.72 -5.26
C ARG A 288 -17.81 -0.81 -5.84
N THR A 289 -17.92 0.41 -5.32
CA THR A 289 -18.91 1.39 -5.77
C THR A 289 -18.29 2.78 -5.81
N GLU A 290 -18.80 3.65 -6.68
CA GLU A 290 -18.39 5.05 -6.75
C GLU A 290 -18.62 5.79 -5.43
N ALA A 291 -19.69 5.46 -4.70
CA ALA A 291 -19.97 6.07 -3.40
C ALA A 291 -18.87 5.79 -2.36
N GLN A 292 -18.30 4.57 -2.36
CA GLN A 292 -17.17 4.23 -1.50
C GLN A 292 -15.91 5.02 -1.88
N PHE A 293 -15.63 5.17 -3.18
CA PHE A 293 -14.51 5.99 -3.62
C PHE A 293 -14.70 7.46 -3.23
N LYS A 294 -15.88 8.05 -3.45
CA LYS A 294 -16.18 9.43 -3.04
C LYS A 294 -15.98 9.64 -1.53
N ASP A 295 -16.46 8.72 -0.71
CA ASP A 295 -16.29 8.77 0.75
C ASP A 295 -14.81 8.67 1.16
N ASN A 296 -14.07 7.70 0.61
CA ASN A 296 -12.64 7.54 0.89
C ASN A 296 -11.81 8.76 0.43
N ILE A 297 -12.16 9.35 -0.73
CA ILE A 297 -11.47 10.52 -1.28
C ILE A 297 -11.63 11.75 -0.36
N ALA A 298 -12.81 11.93 0.23
CA ALA A 298 -13.08 13.04 1.15
C ALA A 298 -12.18 13.00 2.41
N ALA A 299 -11.69 11.82 2.79
CA ALA A 299 -10.76 11.66 3.92
C ALA A 299 -9.49 12.51 3.79
N ALA A 300 -9.03 12.81 2.56
CA ALA A 300 -7.84 13.62 2.32
C ALA A 300 -7.96 15.07 2.81
N SER A 301 -9.18 15.54 3.10
CA SER A 301 -9.43 16.90 3.62
C SER A 301 -9.71 16.93 5.13
N LEU A 302 -9.81 15.75 5.78
CA LEU A 302 -10.11 15.67 7.21
C LEU A 302 -8.82 15.86 8.04
N VAL A 303 -8.85 16.83 8.94
CA VAL A 303 -7.76 17.09 9.88
C VAL A 303 -8.20 16.68 11.28
N LEU A 304 -7.64 15.57 11.77
CA LEU A 304 -7.84 15.12 13.15
C LEU A 304 -7.04 15.98 14.13
N THR A 305 -7.68 16.34 15.24
CA THR A 305 -7.04 17.04 16.37
C THR A 305 -6.02 16.14 17.08
N SER A 306 -5.14 16.73 17.90
CA SER A 306 -4.20 15.99 18.74
C SER A 306 -4.91 14.98 19.64
N ASP A 307 -6.03 15.38 20.26
CA ASP A 307 -6.78 14.55 21.20
C ASP A 307 -7.45 13.37 20.51
N GLU A 308 -7.98 13.57 19.29
CA GLU A 308 -8.56 12.50 18.48
C GLU A 308 -7.49 11.49 18.06
N ARG A 309 -6.31 11.97 17.64
CA ARG A 309 -5.17 11.10 17.32
C ARG A 309 -4.72 10.31 18.55
N ALA A 310 -4.61 10.96 19.71
CA ALA A 310 -4.24 10.31 20.97
C ALA A 310 -5.24 9.23 21.38
N ARG A 311 -6.56 9.47 21.24
CA ARG A 311 -7.60 8.47 21.51
C ARG A 311 -7.49 7.26 20.60
N LEU A 312 -7.30 7.50 19.30
CA LEU A 312 -7.11 6.43 18.32
C LEU A 312 -5.84 5.64 18.60
N ASP A 313 -4.75 6.32 18.99
CA ASP A 313 -3.50 5.68 19.37
C ASP A 313 -3.69 4.82 20.62
N ALA A 314 -4.31 5.33 21.68
CA ALA A 314 -4.52 4.60 22.93
C ALA A 314 -5.28 3.28 22.75
N VAL A 315 -6.30 3.25 21.88
CA VAL A 315 -7.12 2.04 21.66
C VAL A 315 -6.47 1.01 20.73
N SER A 316 -5.50 1.43 19.90
CA SER A 316 -4.89 0.59 18.86
C SER A 316 -3.45 0.16 19.13
N ARG A 317 -2.73 0.87 20.00
CA ARG A 317 -1.30 0.72 20.23
C ARG A 317 -0.92 -0.73 20.60
N PRO A 318 -0.02 -1.38 19.85
CA PRO A 318 0.49 -2.70 20.22
C PRO A 318 1.55 -2.58 21.34
N PRO A 319 2.04 -3.65 21.98
CA PRO A 319 3.14 -3.55 22.95
C PRO A 319 4.43 -3.01 22.32
N VAL A 320 5.36 -2.47 23.13
CA VAL A 320 6.73 -2.19 22.65
C VAL A 320 7.55 -3.47 22.83
N LEU A 321 8.09 -4.03 21.76
CA LEU A 321 8.84 -5.29 21.78
C LEU A 321 10.32 -5.06 22.12
N TYR A 322 11.03 -6.12 22.53
CA TYR A 322 12.50 -6.09 22.57
C TYR A 322 13.04 -6.00 21.13
N PRO A 323 14.09 -5.20 20.83
CA PRO A 323 14.90 -4.39 21.75
C PRO A 323 14.37 -2.98 22.04
N TYR A 324 13.29 -2.56 21.40
CA TYR A 324 12.77 -1.18 21.43
C TYR A 324 12.43 -0.67 22.83
N TRP A 325 11.79 -1.48 23.68
CA TRP A 325 11.48 -1.02 25.06
C TRP A 325 12.77 -0.79 25.84
N HIS A 326 13.80 -1.62 25.65
CA HIS A 326 15.08 -1.46 26.33
C HIS A 326 15.79 -0.20 25.85
N GLN A 327 15.75 0.08 24.54
CA GLN A 327 16.30 1.30 23.96
C GLN A 327 15.59 2.56 24.47
N GLN A 328 14.26 2.52 24.61
CA GLN A 328 13.49 3.63 25.21
C GLN A 328 13.91 3.90 26.66
N PHE A 329 14.29 2.87 27.43
CA PHE A 329 14.79 3.07 28.79
C PHE A 329 16.25 3.50 28.85
N THR A 330 17.12 3.02 27.97
CA THR A 330 18.58 3.14 28.15
C THR A 330 19.30 4.02 27.13
N ALA A 331 18.66 4.41 26.03
CA ALA A 331 19.30 5.10 24.91
C ALA A 331 18.48 6.27 24.34
N LYS A 332 17.40 6.68 25.01
CA LYS A 332 16.47 7.70 24.51
C LYS A 332 17.12 9.06 24.23
N ASP A 333 18.13 9.45 25.01
CA ASP A 333 18.91 10.68 24.79
C ASP A 333 19.68 10.71 23.46
N ARG A 334 19.73 9.57 22.75
CA ARG A 334 20.43 9.38 21.47
C ARG A 334 19.50 9.10 20.29
N PHE A 335 18.18 9.14 20.49
CA PHE A 335 17.22 8.86 19.41
C PHE A 335 17.31 9.89 18.28
N GLY A 336 17.37 9.39 17.05
CA GLY A 336 17.19 10.17 15.83
C GLY A 336 15.74 10.11 15.31
N PRO A 337 15.46 10.76 14.16
CA PRO A 337 14.12 10.80 13.58
C PRO A 337 13.47 9.42 13.34
N ALA A 338 14.27 8.42 12.98
CA ALA A 338 13.78 7.06 12.75
C ALA A 338 13.37 6.35 14.05
N ASP A 339 14.14 6.54 15.12
CA ASP A 339 13.84 5.98 16.45
C ASP A 339 12.56 6.58 17.03
N LEU A 340 12.33 7.88 16.79
CA LEU A 340 11.14 8.61 17.23
C LEU A 340 9.84 8.13 16.57
N VAL A 341 9.90 7.37 15.48
CA VAL A 341 8.70 6.73 14.88
C VAL A 341 8.03 5.76 15.85
N LEU A 342 8.85 5.09 16.68
CA LEU A 342 8.43 4.16 17.70
C LEU A 342 8.47 4.74 19.11
N ASP A 343 8.92 5.98 19.27
CA ASP A 343 8.89 6.63 20.58
C ASP A 343 7.44 6.86 20.98
N ARG A 344 7.08 6.29 22.12
CA ARG A 344 5.75 6.36 22.68
C ARG A 344 5.89 7.14 23.97
N GLU A 345 6.06 8.45 23.83
CA GLU A 345 5.82 9.34 24.95
C GLU A 345 4.36 9.15 25.38
N ASP A 346 4.16 9.06 26.69
CA ASP A 346 2.90 8.80 27.37
C ASP A 346 2.40 7.35 27.30
N ILE A 347 2.90 6.51 28.23
CA ILE A 347 2.17 5.86 29.35
C ILE A 347 3.17 5.38 30.40
#